data_AF-A0A2E0WRQ8-F1
#
_entry.id   AF-A0A2E0WRQ8-F1
#
_cell.length_a   1.000
_cell.length_b   1.000
_cell.length_c   1.000
_cell.angle_alpha   90.00
_cell.angle_beta   90.00
_cell.angle_gamma   90.00
#
_symmetry.space_group_name_H-M   'P 1'
#
loop_
_entity.id
_entity.type
_entity.pdbx_description
1 polymer ?
#
loop_
_entity_poly.entity_id
_entity_poly.type
_entity_poly.pdbx_seq_one_letter_code
_entity_poly.pdbx_strand_id
1 'polypeptide(L)'
;MDSAPDSDAAGLEQVDAGTWRCHGRWTVDGLGRLLRELGQQSFPGTGKLILQGGDMQAMDTAGAWLLRSLLERLQAQGRQVETEGFPEHHLDLLTRLDELAEPPVPAPPKPLRGVHRIGKSSLDALQELFELLSFAGETFLVLLRALARPWRIRWKAVLADMESAGMRALGIVGLLSFLMGVVIAYQGAVQLRLYGANIYVADLVGLSMLRELSPLLAAIIVAGRTGSAYTAQIGTMQVTEEVAALRTIG
;
A
#
# COMPACT_ATOMS: atom_id res chain seq x y z
N MET A 1 -13.63 26.02 -40.04
CA MET A 1 -14.78 25.12 -40.19
C MET A 1 -15.38 24.95 -38.82
N ASP A 2 -16.51 25.62 -38.64
CA ASP A 2 -17.27 25.75 -37.40
C ASP A 2 -17.63 24.39 -36.80
N SER A 3 -17.27 24.20 -35.52
CA SER A 3 -17.82 23.15 -34.67
C SER A 3 -19.22 23.58 -34.24
N ALA A 4 -20.25 23.02 -34.89
CA ALA A 4 -21.62 23.10 -34.40
C ALA A 4 -21.69 22.56 -32.96
N PRO A 5 -22.40 23.22 -32.03
CA PRO A 5 -22.60 22.67 -30.70
C PRO A 5 -23.39 21.38 -30.82
N ASP A 6 -22.83 20.31 -30.27
CA ASP A 6 -23.39 18.96 -30.23
C ASP A 6 -24.68 18.99 -29.39
N SER A 7 -25.81 19.28 -30.02
CA SER A 7 -27.10 19.57 -29.37
C SER A 7 -27.74 18.36 -28.66
N ASP A 8 -27.12 17.18 -28.75
CA ASP A 8 -27.55 15.93 -28.11
C ASP A 8 -26.77 15.58 -26.83
N ALA A 9 -25.68 16.31 -26.53
CA ALA A 9 -24.87 16.06 -25.35
C ALA A 9 -25.60 16.44 -24.05
N ALA A 10 -25.55 15.56 -23.04
CA ALA A 10 -26.08 15.85 -21.71
C ALA A 10 -25.34 17.04 -21.08
N GLY A 11 -26.09 18.05 -20.66
CA GLY A 11 -25.55 19.25 -20.04
C GLY A 11 -26.49 19.85 -19.00
N LEU A 12 -25.89 20.65 -18.12
CA LEU A 12 -26.59 21.48 -17.14
C LEU A 12 -26.17 22.94 -17.37
N GLU A 13 -27.13 23.77 -17.79
CA GLU A 13 -26.89 25.18 -18.10
C GLU A 13 -27.65 26.08 -17.13
N GLN A 14 -26.99 27.15 -16.68
CA GLN A 14 -27.62 28.15 -15.82
C GLN A 14 -28.39 29.16 -16.68
N VAL A 15 -29.71 29.22 -16.53
CA VAL A 15 -30.57 30.15 -17.26
C VAL A 15 -30.74 31.46 -16.46
N ASP A 16 -30.79 31.38 -15.14
CA ASP A 16 -30.89 32.53 -14.24
C ASP A 16 -30.22 32.24 -12.87
N ALA A 17 -30.10 33.25 -11.99
CA ALA A 17 -29.47 33.13 -10.68
C ALA A 17 -30.06 32.02 -9.78
N GLY A 18 -31.28 31.54 -10.08
CA GLY A 18 -31.95 30.43 -9.39
C GLY A 18 -32.51 29.33 -10.30
N THR A 19 -32.30 29.38 -11.63
CA THR A 19 -32.93 28.45 -12.57
C THR A 19 -31.88 27.74 -13.43
N TRP A 20 -31.92 26.42 -13.41
CA TRP A 20 -30.99 25.55 -14.14
C TRP A 20 -31.76 24.66 -15.10
N ARG A 21 -31.27 24.55 -16.32
CA ARG A 21 -31.88 23.74 -17.38
C ARG A 21 -31.08 22.46 -17.59
N CYS A 22 -31.77 21.33 -17.50
CA CYS A 22 -31.25 20.02 -17.86
C CYS A 22 -31.57 19.78 -19.34
N HIS A 23 -30.56 19.58 -20.17
CA HIS A 23 -30.75 19.32 -21.60
C HIS A 23 -29.95 18.09 -22.07
N GLY A 24 -30.34 17.56 -23.23
CA GLY A 24 -29.64 16.45 -23.91
C GLY A 24 -30.01 15.06 -23.38
N ARG A 25 -29.12 14.07 -23.63
CA ARG A 25 -29.35 12.65 -23.32
C ARG A 25 -28.60 12.20 -22.07
N TRP A 26 -29.31 12.15 -20.95
CA TRP A 26 -28.80 11.72 -19.63
C TRP A 26 -28.68 10.18 -19.57
N THR A 27 -27.75 9.65 -20.35
CA THR A 27 -27.46 8.22 -20.46
C THR A 27 -26.00 7.93 -20.09
N VAL A 28 -25.67 6.67 -19.78
CA VAL A 28 -24.30 6.24 -19.40
C VAL A 28 -23.24 6.75 -20.38
N ASP A 29 -23.53 6.76 -21.68
CA ASP A 29 -22.60 7.21 -22.73
C ASP A 29 -22.23 8.70 -22.61
N GLY A 30 -23.14 9.55 -22.12
CA GLY A 30 -22.93 11.00 -21.93
C GLY A 30 -22.56 11.41 -20.51
N LEU A 31 -22.73 10.52 -19.52
CA LEU A 31 -22.63 10.84 -18.10
C LEU A 31 -21.23 11.32 -17.68
N GLY A 32 -20.17 10.76 -18.28
CA GLY A 32 -18.78 11.09 -17.95
C GLY A 32 -18.37 12.52 -18.33
N ARG A 33 -19.06 13.15 -19.29
CA ARG A 33 -18.88 14.57 -19.63
C ARG A 33 -19.64 15.45 -18.64
N LEU A 34 -20.91 15.14 -18.40
CA LEU A 34 -21.77 15.82 -17.45
C LEU A 34 -21.17 15.86 -16.03
N LEU A 35 -20.61 14.74 -15.54
CA LEU A 35 -19.93 14.66 -14.25
C LEU A 35 -18.71 15.59 -14.14
N ARG A 36 -17.95 15.75 -15.24
CA ARG A 36 -16.82 16.69 -15.27
C ARG A 36 -17.28 18.14 -15.27
N GLU A 37 -18.33 18.46 -16.02
CA GLU A 37 -18.93 19.80 -16.05
C GLU A 37 -19.53 20.16 -14.68
N LEU A 38 -20.28 19.26 -14.05
CA LEU A 38 -20.81 19.40 -12.68
C LEU A 38 -19.70 19.53 -11.62
N GLY A 39 -18.53 18.92 -11.84
CA GLY A 39 -17.38 19.05 -10.95
C GLY A 39 -16.69 20.41 -11.04
N GLN A 40 -16.83 21.11 -12.16
CA GLN A 40 -16.25 22.44 -12.39
C GLN A 40 -17.23 23.58 -12.06
N GLN A 41 -18.54 23.31 -12.12
CA GLN A 41 -19.57 24.27 -11.76
C GLN A 41 -19.77 24.31 -10.24
N SER A 42 -19.69 25.51 -9.67
CA SER A 42 -20.08 25.75 -8.28
C SER A 42 -21.48 26.35 -8.29
N PHE A 43 -22.44 25.68 -7.66
CA PHE A 43 -23.79 26.23 -7.46
C PHE A 43 -23.70 27.38 -6.44
N PRO A 44 -23.82 28.67 -6.85
CA PRO A 44 -23.64 29.80 -5.94
C PRO A 44 -24.92 30.04 -5.12
N GLY A 45 -24.80 30.40 -3.83
CA GLY A 45 -25.89 31.00 -3.03
C GLY A 45 -26.72 30.09 -2.11
N THR A 46 -27.58 30.75 -1.32
CA THR A 46 -28.60 30.18 -0.42
C THR A 46 -29.96 30.63 -0.96
N GLY A 47 -30.79 29.72 -1.47
CA GLY A 47 -32.06 30.11 -2.11
C GLY A 47 -32.81 28.95 -2.78
N LYS A 48 -33.98 29.27 -3.34
CA LYS A 48 -34.84 28.36 -4.10
C LYS A 48 -34.20 28.10 -5.47
N LEU A 49 -34.03 26.83 -5.83
CA LEU A 49 -33.45 26.41 -7.12
C LEU A 49 -34.53 25.70 -7.94
N ILE A 50 -34.77 26.14 -9.16
CA ILE A 50 -35.69 25.50 -10.09
C ILE A 50 -34.86 24.73 -11.12
N LEU A 51 -35.05 23.41 -11.18
CA LEU A 51 -34.49 22.56 -12.22
C LEU A 51 -35.55 22.36 -13.30
N GLN A 52 -35.25 22.77 -14.53
CA GLN A 52 -36.12 22.62 -15.69
C GLN A 52 -35.68 21.42 -16.52
N GLY A 53 -36.57 20.43 -16.66
CA GLY A 53 -36.30 19.16 -17.37
C GLY A 53 -36.86 19.09 -18.80
N GLY A 54 -37.43 20.18 -19.32
CA GLY A 54 -38.19 20.17 -20.58
C GLY A 54 -37.37 19.83 -21.84
N ASP A 55 -36.06 20.08 -21.82
CA ASP A 55 -35.15 19.86 -22.96
C ASP A 55 -34.38 18.53 -22.86
N MET A 56 -34.76 17.64 -21.94
CA MET A 56 -34.17 16.31 -21.84
C MET A 56 -34.80 15.34 -22.83
N GLN A 57 -33.96 14.77 -23.68
CA GLN A 57 -34.39 13.84 -24.73
C GLN A 57 -34.50 12.39 -24.24
N ALA A 58 -33.63 11.98 -23.30
CA ALA A 58 -33.59 10.62 -22.77
C ALA A 58 -32.93 10.58 -21.40
N MET A 59 -33.36 9.67 -20.52
CA MET A 59 -32.73 9.39 -19.23
C MET A 59 -32.77 7.88 -18.95
N ASP A 60 -31.64 7.32 -18.55
CA ASP A 60 -31.55 5.94 -18.06
C ASP A 60 -31.41 5.88 -16.54
N THR A 61 -31.23 4.68 -15.97
CA THR A 61 -31.08 4.48 -14.52
C THR A 61 -29.86 5.23 -13.96
N ALA A 62 -28.77 5.36 -14.71
CA ALA A 62 -27.57 6.06 -14.26
C ALA A 62 -27.78 7.59 -14.27
N GLY A 63 -28.44 8.12 -15.30
CA GLY A 63 -28.87 9.52 -15.38
C GLY A 63 -29.85 9.89 -14.27
N ALA A 64 -30.82 9.02 -14.00
CA ALA A 64 -31.81 9.20 -12.94
C ALA A 64 -31.15 9.19 -11.54
N TRP A 65 -30.22 8.27 -11.30
CA TRP A 65 -29.44 8.22 -10.05
C TRP A 65 -28.57 9.46 -9.87
N LEU A 66 -27.97 9.97 -10.94
CA LEU A 66 -27.17 11.19 -10.91
C LEU A 66 -28.03 12.42 -10.57
N LEU A 67 -29.18 12.56 -11.22
CA LEU A 67 -30.13 13.65 -10.94
C LEU A 67 -30.58 13.61 -9.49
N ARG A 68 -30.93 12.43 -8.98
CA ARG A 68 -31.28 12.24 -7.57
C ARG A 68 -30.13 12.60 -6.63
N SER A 69 -28.92 12.11 -6.90
CA SER A 69 -27.73 12.43 -6.10
C SER A 69 -27.45 13.94 -6.06
N LEU A 70 -27.75 14.64 -7.17
CA LEU A 70 -27.64 16.09 -7.26
C LEU A 70 -28.73 16.80 -6.45
N LEU A 71 -29.99 16.35 -6.53
CA LEU A 71 -31.10 16.85 -5.72
C LEU A 71 -30.81 16.67 -4.22
N GLU A 72 -30.42 15.48 -3.78
CA GLU A 72 -30.07 15.18 -2.39
C GLU A 72 -28.89 16.04 -1.92
N ARG A 73 -27.85 16.21 -2.73
CA ARG A 73 -26.70 17.05 -2.41
C ARG A 73 -27.08 18.52 -2.24
N LEU A 74 -27.96 19.04 -3.10
CA LEU A 74 -28.44 20.43 -3.02
C LEU A 74 -29.37 20.64 -1.83
N GLN A 75 -30.24 19.68 -1.51
CA GLN A 75 -31.10 19.70 -0.32
C GLN A 75 -30.29 19.60 0.98
N ALA A 76 -29.26 18.74 1.02
CA ALA A 76 -28.34 18.63 2.16
C ALA A 76 -27.54 19.92 2.41
N GLN A 77 -27.39 20.78 1.39
CA GLN A 77 -26.83 22.13 1.51
C GLN A 77 -27.86 23.19 1.98
N GLY A 78 -29.08 22.77 2.32
CA GLY A 78 -30.15 23.64 2.83
C GLY A 78 -30.95 24.38 1.75
N ARG A 79 -30.89 23.94 0.48
CA ARG A 79 -31.68 24.54 -0.62
C ARG A 79 -33.04 23.85 -0.77
N GLN A 80 -34.05 24.63 -1.10
CA GLN A 80 -35.32 24.08 -1.62
C GLN A 80 -35.20 23.95 -3.14
N VAL A 81 -35.21 22.72 -3.64
CA VAL A 81 -35.13 22.43 -5.07
C VAL A 81 -36.51 22.02 -5.58
N GLU A 82 -37.01 22.72 -6.59
CA GLU A 82 -38.25 22.38 -7.29
C GLU A 82 -37.91 21.92 -8.72
N THR A 83 -38.57 20.85 -9.16
CA THR A 83 -38.42 20.31 -10.52
C THR A 83 -39.62 20.74 -11.37
N GLU A 84 -39.37 21.48 -12.45
CA GLU A 84 -40.40 21.93 -13.41
C GLU A 84 -40.19 21.29 -14.79
N GLY A 85 -41.27 20.88 -15.44
CA GLY A 85 -41.24 20.46 -16.86
C GLY A 85 -40.55 19.13 -17.16
N PHE A 86 -40.39 18.23 -16.18
CA PHE A 86 -39.90 16.88 -16.44
C PHE A 86 -41.01 16.01 -17.07
N PRO A 87 -40.72 15.22 -18.12
CA PRO A 87 -41.69 14.29 -18.69
C PRO A 87 -42.14 13.25 -17.65
N GLU A 88 -43.42 12.82 -17.70
CA GLU A 88 -44.00 11.90 -16.71
C GLU A 88 -43.21 10.57 -16.58
N HIS A 89 -42.60 10.09 -17.68
CA HIS A 89 -41.80 8.87 -17.66
C HIS A 89 -40.53 8.99 -16.80
N HIS A 90 -39.94 10.19 -16.74
CA HIS A 90 -38.72 10.45 -15.96
C HIS A 90 -39.04 10.53 -14.47
N LEU A 91 -40.21 11.06 -14.13
CA LEU A 91 -40.72 11.14 -12.78
C LEU A 91 -41.00 9.74 -12.21
N ASP A 92 -41.61 8.83 -12.98
CA ASP A 92 -41.85 7.44 -12.55
C ASP A 92 -40.53 6.70 -12.22
N LEU A 93 -39.48 6.92 -13.01
CA LEU A 93 -38.16 6.35 -12.75
C LEU A 93 -37.54 6.87 -11.44
N LEU A 94 -37.68 8.16 -11.15
CA LEU A 94 -37.19 8.75 -9.91
C LEU A 94 -37.95 8.20 -8.70
N THR A 95 -39.28 8.10 -8.80
CA THR A 95 -40.11 7.53 -7.72
C THR A 95 -39.75 6.07 -7.43
N ARG A 96 -39.52 5.24 -8.46
CA ARG A 96 -39.08 3.85 -8.26
C ARG A 96 -37.68 3.73 -7.68
N LEU A 97 -36.79 4.66 -8.03
CA LEU A 97 -35.45 4.71 -7.42
C LEU A 97 -35.53 5.13 -5.94
N ASP A 98 -36.46 6.01 -5.58
CA ASP A 98 -36.71 6.38 -4.19
C ASP A 98 -37.29 5.21 -3.38
N GLU A 99 -38.13 4.37 -3.97
CA GLU A 99 -38.61 3.13 -3.34
C GLU A 99 -37.50 2.10 -3.12
N LEU A 100 -36.51 2.05 -4.02
CA LEU A 100 -35.32 1.19 -3.92
C LEU A 100 -34.17 1.83 -3.13
N ALA A 101 -34.35 3.06 -2.65
CA ALA A 101 -33.35 3.77 -1.88
C ALA A 101 -33.12 3.08 -0.53
N GLU A 102 -31.94 2.50 -0.34
CA GLU A 102 -31.48 2.25 1.02
C GLU A 102 -31.23 3.60 1.73
N PRO A 103 -31.61 3.73 3.01
CA PRO A 103 -31.30 4.94 3.78
C PRO A 103 -29.79 5.20 3.73
N PRO A 104 -29.36 6.47 3.67
CA PRO A 104 -27.95 6.81 3.53
C PRO A 104 -27.16 6.17 4.66
N VAL A 105 -26.21 5.29 4.32
CA VAL A 105 -25.31 4.66 5.29
C VAL A 105 -24.62 5.79 6.04
N PRO A 106 -24.75 5.88 7.38
CA PRO A 106 -24.13 6.95 8.15
C PRO A 106 -22.63 6.95 7.86
N ALA A 107 -22.11 8.10 7.43
CA ALA A 107 -20.69 8.24 7.12
C ALA A 107 -19.87 7.76 8.33
N PRO A 108 -18.84 6.91 8.12
CA PRO A 108 -18.05 6.37 9.21
C PRO A 108 -17.53 7.53 10.08
N PRO A 109 -17.57 7.40 11.41
CA PRO A 109 -17.14 8.47 12.30
C PRO A 109 -15.72 8.89 11.94
N LYS A 110 -15.50 10.20 11.74
CA LYS A 110 -14.19 10.75 11.40
C LYS A 110 -13.21 10.27 12.48
N PRO A 111 -12.26 9.39 12.16
CA PRO A 111 -11.50 8.72 13.19
C PRO A 111 -10.52 9.72 13.80
N LEU A 112 -10.22 9.54 15.10
CA LEU A 112 -9.19 10.32 15.78
C LEU A 112 -7.87 10.10 15.04
N ARG A 113 -7.32 11.15 14.41
CA ARG A 113 -6.19 11.08 13.47
C ARG A 113 -5.00 10.26 13.98
N GLY A 114 -4.67 10.38 15.26
CA GLY A 114 -3.57 9.63 15.88
C GLY A 114 -3.86 8.13 16.01
N VAL A 115 -5.03 7.79 16.55
CA VAL A 115 -5.45 6.39 16.76
C VAL A 115 -5.65 5.67 15.42
N HIS A 116 -6.20 6.35 14.42
CA HIS A 116 -6.33 5.80 13.08
C HIS A 116 -4.99 5.48 12.43
N ARG A 117 -4.00 6.38 12.55
CA ARG A 117 -2.67 6.17 11.97
C ARG A 117 -1.98 4.97 12.61
N ILE A 118 -2.08 4.84 13.94
CA ILE A 118 -1.52 3.70 14.66
C ILE A 118 -2.26 2.43 14.27
N GLY A 119 -3.60 2.43 14.28
CA GLY A 119 -4.41 1.27 13.90
C GLY A 119 -4.12 0.79 12.48
N LYS A 120 -4.05 1.72 11.52
CA LYS A 120 -3.69 1.39 10.13
C LYS A 120 -2.27 0.85 10.03
N SER A 121 -1.28 1.54 10.61
CA SER A 121 0.12 1.09 10.58
C SER A 121 0.31 -0.28 11.24
N SER A 122 -0.43 -0.58 12.30
CA SER A 122 -0.39 -1.89 12.96
C SER A 122 -0.99 -2.99 12.09
N LEU A 123 -2.08 -2.71 11.37
CA LEU A 123 -2.68 -3.67 10.44
C LEU A 123 -1.77 -3.90 9.22
N ASP A 124 -1.20 -2.83 8.67
CA ASP A 124 -0.24 -2.91 7.56
C ASP A 124 0.99 -3.74 7.98
N ALA A 125 1.56 -3.49 9.16
CA ALA A 125 2.69 -4.26 9.68
C ALA A 125 2.34 -5.74 9.97
N LEU A 126 1.11 -6.01 10.42
CA LEU A 126 0.64 -7.39 10.63
C LEU A 126 0.53 -8.13 9.30
N GLN A 127 0.03 -7.46 8.25
CA GLN A 127 -0.05 -8.02 6.91
C GLN A 127 1.35 -8.29 6.34
N GLU A 128 2.28 -7.34 6.44
CA GLU A 128 3.68 -7.52 6.03
C GLU A 128 4.35 -8.69 6.75
N LEU A 129 4.05 -8.88 8.05
CA LEU A 129 4.55 -10.00 8.83
C LEU A 129 4.01 -11.34 8.29
N PHE A 130 2.72 -11.43 7.96
CA PHE A 130 2.14 -12.63 7.37
C PHE A 130 2.72 -12.93 5.98
N GLU A 131 2.95 -11.92 5.16
CA GLU A 131 3.60 -12.05 3.85
C GLU A 131 5.04 -12.57 3.99
N LEU A 132 5.82 -12.01 4.93
CA LEU A 132 7.16 -12.49 5.26
C LEU A 132 7.15 -13.95 5.75
N LEU A 133 6.19 -14.30 6.61
CA LEU A 133 6.07 -15.64 7.16
C LEU A 133 5.67 -16.67 6.08
N SER A 134 4.78 -16.27 5.16
CA SER A 134 4.42 -17.10 3.99
C SER A 134 5.63 -17.34 3.10
N PHE A 135 6.37 -16.27 2.76
CA PHE A 135 7.58 -16.36 1.95
C PHE A 135 8.65 -17.24 2.61
N ALA A 136 8.87 -17.08 3.92
CA ALA A 136 9.80 -17.89 4.69
C ALA A 136 9.37 -19.37 4.72
N GLY A 137 8.07 -19.63 4.89
CA GLY A 137 7.50 -20.97 4.86
C GLY A 137 7.67 -21.66 3.50
N GLU A 138 7.37 -20.97 2.40
CA GLU A 138 7.59 -21.48 1.05
C GLU A 138 9.06 -21.79 0.79
N THR A 139 9.95 -20.86 1.14
CA THR A 139 11.40 -21.02 1.01
C THR A 139 11.90 -22.22 1.82
N PHE A 140 11.43 -22.38 3.05
CA PHE A 140 11.78 -23.50 3.91
C PHE A 140 11.31 -24.84 3.35
N LEU A 141 10.09 -24.92 2.81
CA LEU A 141 9.58 -26.13 2.16
C LEU A 141 10.38 -26.50 0.90
N VAL A 142 10.78 -25.51 0.10
CA VAL A 142 11.65 -25.74 -1.07
C VAL A 142 13.02 -26.23 -0.63
N LEU A 143 13.61 -25.64 0.40
CA LEU A 143 14.88 -26.07 0.99
C LEU A 143 14.80 -27.52 1.49
N LEU A 144 13.74 -27.87 2.20
CA LEU A 144 13.54 -29.22 2.73
C LEU A 144 13.38 -30.26 1.61
N ARG A 145 12.66 -29.93 0.53
CA ARG A 145 12.55 -30.77 -0.68
C ARG A 145 13.90 -30.91 -1.40
N ALA A 146 14.68 -29.84 -1.46
CA ALA A 146 16.02 -29.87 -2.06
C ALA A 146 16.96 -30.76 -1.25
N LEU A 147 16.92 -30.67 0.08
CA LEU A 147 17.74 -31.49 0.98
C LEU A 147 17.34 -32.98 0.93
N ALA A 148 16.05 -33.28 0.72
CA ALA A 148 15.57 -34.65 0.51
C ALA A 148 16.01 -35.25 -0.85
N ARG A 149 16.42 -34.41 -1.82
CA ARG A 149 16.90 -34.84 -3.15
C ARG A 149 18.22 -34.14 -3.50
N PRO A 150 19.32 -34.45 -2.78
CA PRO A 150 20.57 -33.70 -2.86
C PRO A 150 21.25 -33.76 -4.23
N TRP A 151 20.95 -34.77 -5.06
CA TRP A 151 21.45 -34.89 -6.43
C TRP A 151 20.87 -33.84 -7.40
N ARG A 152 19.77 -33.17 -7.07
CA ARG A 152 19.24 -32.05 -7.88
C ARG A 152 19.90 -30.71 -7.55
N ILE A 153 20.65 -30.64 -6.46
CA ILE A 153 21.32 -29.40 -6.03
C ILE A 153 22.54 -29.14 -6.91
N ARG A 154 22.66 -27.91 -7.42
CA ARG A 154 23.83 -27.44 -8.17
C ARG A 154 24.96 -27.11 -7.19
N TRP A 155 25.61 -28.12 -6.63
CA TRP A 155 26.65 -27.98 -5.60
C TRP A 155 27.76 -26.98 -5.95
N LYS A 156 28.15 -26.88 -7.22
CA LYS A 156 29.14 -25.89 -7.68
C LYS A 156 28.70 -24.44 -7.40
N ALA A 157 27.42 -24.13 -7.61
CA ALA A 157 26.88 -22.80 -7.34
C ALA A 157 26.81 -22.54 -5.83
N VAL A 158 26.32 -23.52 -5.06
CA VAL A 158 26.25 -23.43 -3.60
C VAL A 158 27.64 -23.19 -2.99
N LEU A 159 28.66 -23.93 -3.44
CA LEU A 159 30.02 -23.75 -2.95
C LEU A 159 30.61 -22.39 -3.32
N ALA A 160 30.34 -21.88 -4.53
CA ALA A 160 30.76 -20.54 -4.92
C ALA A 160 30.12 -19.45 -4.04
N ASP A 161 28.83 -19.59 -3.70
CA ASP A 161 28.14 -18.68 -2.80
C ASP A 161 28.65 -18.80 -1.35
N MET A 162 28.91 -20.02 -0.87
CA MET A 162 29.50 -20.25 0.46
C MET A 162 30.91 -19.66 0.56
N GLU A 163 31.73 -19.78 -0.49
CA GLU A 163 33.05 -19.15 -0.54
C GLU A 163 32.93 -17.63 -0.47
N SER A 164 32.09 -17.03 -1.31
CA SER A 164 31.88 -15.58 -1.34
C SER A 164 31.35 -15.05 0.01
N ALA A 165 30.36 -15.73 0.59
CA ALA A 165 29.77 -15.35 1.88
C ALA A 165 30.74 -15.53 3.05
N GLY A 166 31.43 -16.68 3.10
CA GLY A 166 32.29 -17.08 4.21
C GLY A 166 33.70 -16.48 4.13
N MET A 167 34.44 -16.77 3.07
CA MET A 167 35.86 -16.40 2.96
C MET A 167 36.08 -14.90 3.08
N ARG A 168 35.21 -14.13 2.44
CA ARG A 168 35.34 -12.68 2.49
C ARG A 168 35.11 -12.16 3.93
N ALA A 169 34.32 -12.86 4.76
CA ALA A 169 33.93 -12.37 6.10
C ALA A 169 34.98 -12.70 7.16
N LEU A 170 35.77 -13.75 6.94
CA LEU A 170 36.81 -14.22 7.87
C LEU A 170 37.79 -13.12 8.28
N GLY A 171 38.19 -12.25 7.35
CA GLY A 171 39.14 -11.17 7.66
C GLY A 171 38.60 -10.18 8.71
N ILE A 172 37.34 -9.77 8.58
CA ILE A 172 36.70 -8.84 9.52
C ILE A 172 36.40 -9.54 10.86
N VAL A 173 35.85 -10.76 10.82
CA VAL A 173 35.55 -11.55 12.03
C VAL A 173 36.82 -11.86 12.82
N GLY A 174 37.91 -12.25 12.15
CA GLY A 174 39.18 -12.55 12.78
C GLY A 174 39.83 -11.33 13.41
N LEU A 175 39.83 -10.19 12.71
CA LEU A 175 40.34 -8.93 13.25
C LEU A 175 39.56 -8.48 14.50
N LEU A 176 38.23 -8.50 14.43
CA LEU A 176 37.38 -8.13 15.57
C LEU A 176 37.56 -9.09 16.75
N SER A 177 37.62 -10.39 16.49
CA SER A 177 37.83 -11.40 17.55
C SER A 177 39.18 -11.23 18.23
N PHE A 178 40.24 -10.92 17.46
CA PHE A 178 41.56 -10.65 17.99
C PHE A 178 41.57 -9.38 18.86
N LEU A 179 41.06 -8.26 18.33
CA LEU A 179 41.02 -7.00 19.07
C LEU A 179 40.18 -7.12 20.35
N MET A 180 39.02 -7.76 20.27
CA MET A 180 38.19 -8.04 21.45
C MET A 180 38.93 -8.93 22.45
N GLY A 181 39.71 -9.91 21.97
CA GLY A 181 40.49 -10.80 22.82
C GLY A 181 41.50 -10.04 23.66
N VAL A 182 42.22 -9.10 23.04
CA VAL A 182 43.15 -8.20 23.71
C VAL A 182 42.45 -7.30 24.73
N VAL A 183 41.30 -6.72 24.36
CA VAL A 183 40.52 -5.85 25.26
C VAL A 183 40.07 -6.61 26.51
N ILE A 184 39.54 -7.82 26.35
CA ILE A 184 39.07 -8.64 27.48
C ILE A 184 40.23 -9.17 28.31
N ALA A 185 41.33 -9.57 27.68
CA ALA A 185 42.52 -9.96 28.42
C ALA A 185 43.03 -8.82 29.32
N TYR A 186 43.07 -7.60 28.78
CA TYR A 186 43.52 -6.43 29.54
C TYR A 186 42.55 -6.09 30.68
N GLN A 187 41.25 -5.95 30.39
CA GLN A 187 40.24 -5.62 31.40
C GLN A 187 40.12 -6.73 32.46
N GLY A 188 40.10 -7.99 32.03
CA GLY A 188 40.05 -9.16 32.90
C GLY A 188 41.29 -9.28 33.79
N ALA A 189 42.48 -9.04 33.26
CA ALA A 189 43.72 -9.05 34.06
C ALA A 189 43.71 -8.00 35.17
N VAL A 190 43.27 -6.77 34.87
CA VAL A 190 43.15 -5.71 35.88
C VAL A 190 42.16 -6.13 36.97
N GLN A 191 41.01 -6.70 36.59
CA GLN A 191 39.99 -7.14 37.54
C GLN A 191 40.48 -8.32 38.41
N LEU A 192 41.06 -9.36 37.81
CA LEU A 192 41.54 -10.56 38.52
C LEU A 192 42.74 -10.27 39.42
N ARG A 193 43.57 -9.29 39.06
CA ARG A 193 44.69 -8.85 39.89
C ARG A 193 44.23 -8.34 41.25
N LEU A 194 43.07 -7.68 41.34
CA LEU A 194 42.51 -7.21 42.61
C LEU A 194 42.18 -8.36 43.58
N TYR A 195 41.90 -9.55 43.04
CA TYR A 195 41.57 -10.76 43.81
C TYR A 195 42.75 -11.74 43.89
N GLY A 196 43.95 -11.36 43.43
CA GLY A 196 45.13 -12.24 43.40
C GLY A 196 45.04 -13.40 42.39
N ALA A 197 44.10 -13.33 41.44
CA ALA A 197 43.69 -14.44 40.57
C ALA A 197 44.31 -14.36 39.14
N ASN A 198 45.47 -13.75 38.96
CA ASN A 198 46.02 -13.41 37.64
C ASN A 198 46.28 -14.63 36.71
N ILE A 199 46.44 -15.83 37.27
CA ILE A 199 46.62 -17.06 36.49
C ILE A 199 45.36 -17.45 35.69
N TYR A 200 44.18 -17.01 36.10
CA TYR A 200 42.90 -17.34 35.46
C TYR A 200 42.52 -16.41 34.31
N VAL A 201 43.37 -15.44 33.96
CA VAL A 201 43.10 -14.51 32.85
C VAL A 201 42.95 -15.25 31.53
N ALA A 202 43.81 -16.24 31.27
CA ALA A 202 43.73 -17.05 30.06
C ALA A 202 42.43 -17.87 30.01
N ASP A 203 42.02 -18.46 31.13
CA ASP A 203 40.77 -19.23 31.23
C ASP A 203 39.54 -18.33 31.02
N LEU A 204 39.55 -17.14 31.62
CA LEU A 204 38.49 -16.14 31.44
C LEU A 204 38.35 -15.76 29.96
N VAL A 205 39.45 -15.39 29.31
CA VAL A 205 39.42 -14.98 27.90
C VAL A 205 38.99 -16.15 27.02
N GLY A 206 39.56 -17.34 27.23
CA GLY A 206 39.24 -18.53 26.44
C GLY A 206 37.78 -18.94 26.55
N LEU A 207 37.24 -19.02 27.77
CA LEU A 207 35.85 -19.42 28.01
C LEU A 207 34.86 -18.37 27.51
N SER A 208 35.08 -17.09 27.84
CA SER A 208 34.16 -16.02 27.44
C SER A 208 34.16 -15.80 25.93
N MET A 209 35.31 -15.90 25.27
CA MET A 209 35.36 -15.76 23.81
C MET A 209 34.67 -16.92 23.11
N LEU A 210 35.02 -18.16 23.44
CA LEU A 210 34.51 -19.32 22.72
C LEU A 210 33.01 -19.56 22.96
N ARG A 211 32.49 -19.23 24.15
CA ARG A 211 31.09 -19.56 24.51
C ARG A 211 30.10 -18.44 24.20
N GLU A 212 30.54 -17.18 24.24
CA GLU A 212 29.62 -16.05 24.19
C GLU A 212 29.95 -15.10 23.04
N LEU A 213 31.15 -14.51 23.08
CA LEU A 213 31.46 -13.34 22.26
C LEU A 213 31.82 -13.68 20.82
N SER A 214 32.68 -14.68 20.58
CA SER A 214 33.07 -15.04 19.22
C SER A 214 31.88 -15.52 18.38
N PRO A 215 30.98 -16.40 18.89
CA PRO A 215 29.77 -16.78 18.16
C PRO A 215 28.83 -15.61 17.89
N LEU A 216 28.62 -14.72 18.88
CA LEU A 216 27.75 -13.55 18.74
C LEU A 216 28.29 -12.58 17.69
N LEU A 217 29.60 -12.25 17.77
CA LEU A 217 30.25 -11.35 16.82
C LEU A 217 30.23 -11.94 15.41
N ALA A 218 30.56 -13.22 15.25
CA ALA A 218 30.48 -13.89 13.97
C ALA A 218 29.06 -13.83 13.38
N ALA A 219 28.03 -14.12 14.19
CA ALA A 219 26.63 -14.08 13.74
C ALA A 219 26.23 -12.67 13.27
N ILE A 220 26.52 -11.63 14.05
CA ILE A 220 26.17 -10.24 13.71
C ILE A 220 26.91 -9.79 12.44
N ILE A 221 28.20 -10.07 12.34
CA ILE A 221 29.02 -9.63 11.19
C ILE A 221 28.59 -10.36 9.92
N VAL A 222 28.39 -11.67 9.98
CA VAL A 222 27.94 -12.46 8.82
C VAL A 222 26.54 -12.02 8.40
N ALA A 223 25.61 -11.84 9.33
CA ALA A 223 24.26 -11.35 9.03
C ALA A 223 24.30 -9.97 8.36
N GLY A 224 25.06 -9.01 8.90
CA GLY A 224 25.13 -7.66 8.35
C GLY A 224 25.77 -7.62 6.97
N ARG A 225 26.92 -8.28 6.81
CA ARG A 225 27.73 -8.19 5.59
C ARG A 225 27.13 -9.01 4.45
N THR A 226 26.84 -10.28 4.70
CA THR A 226 26.30 -11.19 3.68
C THR A 226 24.83 -10.86 3.41
N GLY A 227 24.06 -10.54 4.46
CA GLY A 227 22.66 -10.13 4.30
C GLY A 227 22.52 -8.87 3.45
N SER A 228 23.30 -7.82 3.72
CA SER A 228 23.26 -6.59 2.92
C SER A 228 23.67 -6.82 1.46
N ALA A 229 24.69 -7.67 1.23
CA ALA A 229 25.12 -8.02 -0.12
C ALA A 229 24.03 -8.77 -0.91
N TYR A 230 23.35 -9.74 -0.27
CA TYR A 230 22.24 -10.45 -0.90
C TYR A 230 21.03 -9.57 -1.12
N THR A 231 20.66 -8.71 -0.17
CA THR A 231 19.58 -7.72 -0.36
C THR A 231 19.88 -6.78 -1.51
N ALA A 232 21.12 -6.28 -1.62
CA ALA A 232 21.53 -5.42 -2.74
C ALA A 232 21.46 -6.18 -4.07
N GLN A 233 21.95 -7.41 -4.13
CA GLN A 233 21.94 -8.23 -5.34
C GLN A 233 20.51 -8.54 -5.81
N ILE A 234 19.65 -9.01 -4.89
CA ILE A 234 18.24 -9.29 -5.20
C ILE A 234 17.50 -8.00 -5.58
N GLY A 235 17.79 -6.89 -4.89
CA GLY A 235 17.25 -5.57 -5.23
C GLY A 235 17.62 -5.13 -6.64
N THR A 236 18.88 -5.33 -7.05
CA THR A 236 19.30 -5.08 -8.44
C THR A 236 18.55 -5.97 -9.42
N MET A 237 18.42 -7.28 -9.14
CA MET A 237 17.68 -8.21 -10.00
C MET A 237 16.19 -7.84 -10.14
N GLN A 238 15.60 -7.25 -9.10
CA GLN A 238 14.22 -6.76 -9.15
C GLN A 238 14.12 -5.50 -10.03
N VAL A 239 15.07 -4.57 -9.92
CA VAL A 239 15.12 -3.33 -10.73
C VAL A 239 15.45 -3.62 -12.20
N THR A 240 16.25 -4.66 -12.48
CA THR A 240 16.56 -5.11 -13.84
C THR A 240 15.54 -6.08 -14.43
N GLU A 241 14.43 -6.35 -13.71
CA GLU A 241 13.35 -7.28 -14.12
C GLU A 241 13.80 -8.72 -14.36
N GLU A 242 14.98 -9.13 -13.87
CA GLU A 242 15.49 -10.49 -13.97
C GLU A 242 14.58 -11.50 -13.23
N VAL A 243 14.02 -11.09 -12.08
CA VAL A 243 13.09 -11.92 -11.31
C VAL A 243 11.79 -12.18 -12.10
N ALA A 244 11.26 -11.16 -12.78
CA ALA A 244 10.07 -11.29 -13.61
C ALA A 244 10.33 -12.18 -14.84
N ALA A 245 11.50 -12.05 -15.45
CA ALA A 245 11.93 -12.91 -16.56
C ALA A 245 11.97 -14.39 -16.13
N LEU A 246 12.57 -14.70 -14.97
CA LEU A 246 12.62 -16.07 -14.44
C LEU A 246 11.23 -16.66 -14.20
N ARG A 247 10.31 -15.90 -13.60
CA ARG A 247 8.92 -16.33 -13.37
C ARG A 247 8.15 -16.63 -14.65
N THR A 248 8.50 -15.98 -15.75
CA THR A 248 7.85 -16.20 -17.06
C THR A 248 8.37 -17.46 -17.76
N ILE A 249 9.66 -17.79 -17.56
CA ILE A 249 10.30 -18.97 -18.15
C ILE A 249 9.91 -20.26 -17.40
N GLY A 250 9.61 -20.16 -16.10
CA GLY A 250 9.19 -21.29 -15.24
C GLY A 250 10.17 -21.54 -14.12
#